data_AF-A0A0M1JAI0-F1
#
_entry.id   AF-A0A0M1JAI0-F1
#
_cell.length_a   1.000
_cell.length_b   1.000
_cell.length_c   1.000
_cell.angle_alpha   90.00
_cell.angle_beta   90.00
_cell.angle_gamma   90.00
#
_symmetry.space_group_name_H-M   'P 1'
#
loop_
_entity.id
_entity.type
_entity.pdbx_description
1 polymer ?
#
loop_
_entity_poly.entity_id
_entity_poly.type
_entity_poly.pdbx_seq_one_letter_code
_entity_poly.pdbx_strand_id
1 'polypeptide(L)'
;MHTDSSNITRRALVKGLGTAVVAAGTLKIATAAWHGHTLAEAFAEFFQSHYQRMTPEELQDVIHRIERGAKQRYGVNITCEHSKAETGVVFGYALNISKCKGYRDCVHACVAENNLGSDTQYIRVLEMPHGSAHLEDGNHYFSGTVPKPKHYYLPIQCMHCENPPCV
;
A
#
# COMPACT_ATOMS: atom_id res chain seq x y z
N MET A 1 34.16 29.86 -22.37
CA MET A 1 33.89 30.29 -20.97
C MET A 1 33.10 29.18 -20.29
N HIS A 2 33.78 28.36 -19.49
CA HIS A 2 33.21 27.39 -18.57
C HIS A 2 33.13 28.03 -17.17
N THR A 3 32.00 27.87 -16.49
CA THR A 3 31.80 27.73 -15.02
C THR A 3 30.30 27.49 -14.82
N ASP A 4 29.84 26.24 -14.81
CA ASP A 4 29.72 25.34 -13.64
C ASP A 4 28.61 25.79 -12.66
N SER A 5 27.39 25.28 -12.90
CA SER A 5 26.25 25.40 -11.99
C SER A 5 26.28 24.22 -11.03
N SER A 6 26.64 24.49 -9.78
CA SER A 6 26.91 23.51 -8.75
C SER A 6 25.67 22.66 -8.41
N ASN A 7 25.78 21.37 -8.72
CA ASN A 7 24.87 20.30 -8.32
C ASN A 7 24.77 20.20 -6.79
N ILE A 8 23.68 20.69 -6.20
CA ILE A 8 23.33 20.38 -4.80
C ILE A 8 22.89 18.91 -4.74
N THR A 9 23.82 18.04 -4.39
CA THR A 9 23.60 16.60 -4.27
C THR A 9 22.94 16.26 -2.92
N ARG A 10 22.06 15.25 -2.90
CA ARG A 10 21.32 14.75 -1.72
C ARG A 10 22.21 14.50 -0.47
N ARG A 11 23.51 14.26 -0.65
CA ARG A 11 24.50 14.08 0.41
C ARG A 11 24.81 15.38 1.19
N ALA A 12 24.72 16.56 0.55
CA ALA A 12 24.90 17.84 1.22
C ALA A 12 23.75 18.15 2.19
N LEU A 13 22.52 17.78 1.83
CA LEU A 13 21.34 17.93 2.68
C LEU A 13 21.44 17.07 3.95
N VAL A 14 21.92 15.83 3.82
CA VAL A 14 22.11 14.91 4.97
C VAL A 14 23.23 15.41 5.90
N LYS A 15 24.30 16.01 5.36
CA LYS A 15 25.33 16.65 6.19
C LYS A 15 24.82 17.91 6.90
N GLY A 16 23.91 18.68 6.29
CA GLY A 16 23.29 19.85 6.93
C GLY A 16 22.32 19.50 8.06
N LEU A 17 21.64 18.35 7.97
CA LEU A 17 20.78 17.82 9.04
C LEU A 17 21.58 17.28 10.23
N GLY A 18 22.79 16.77 9.99
CA GLY A 18 23.67 16.26 11.06
C GLY A 18 24.21 17.33 12.01
N THR A 19 24.25 18.60 11.61
CA THR A 19 24.76 19.70 12.45
C THR A 19 23.68 20.49 13.18
N ALA A 20 22.40 20.16 13.01
CA ALA A 20 21.28 20.88 13.61
C ALA A 20 20.72 20.24 14.90
N VAL A 21 21.40 19.23 15.48
CA VAL A 21 20.93 18.54 16.71
C VAL A 21 21.47 19.19 17.99
N VAL A 22 22.35 20.19 17.92
CA VAL A 22 22.91 20.85 19.11
C VAL A 22 22.50 22.34 19.17
N ALA A 23 21.21 22.59 19.35
CA ALA A 23 20.72 23.84 19.92
C ALA A 23 19.35 23.58 20.56
N ALA A 24 19.37 23.25 21.85
CA ALA A 24 18.17 23.22 22.67
C ALA A 24 17.50 24.60 22.68
N GLY A 25 16.20 24.64 22.39
CA GLY A 25 15.36 25.81 22.64
C GLY A 25 14.73 26.39 21.37
N THR A 26 13.42 26.14 21.23
CA THR A 26 12.47 26.90 20.39
C THR A 26 12.66 26.80 18.87
N LEU A 27 12.42 25.62 18.29
CA LEU A 27 12.05 25.57 16.88
C LEU A 27 10.59 26.05 16.73
N LYS A 28 10.42 27.35 16.43
CA LYS A 28 9.14 27.91 16.02
C LYS A 28 8.65 27.11 14.81
N ILE A 29 7.43 26.59 14.93
CA ILE A 29 6.71 25.77 13.97
C ILE A 29 6.63 26.55 12.65
N ALA A 30 7.56 26.29 11.74
CA ALA A 30 7.50 26.76 10.38
C ALA A 30 6.66 25.75 9.57
N THR A 31 5.49 26.23 9.22
CA THR A 31 4.49 25.68 8.31
C THR A 31 5.05 25.07 7.04
N ALA A 32 4.36 24.01 6.59
CA ALA A 32 4.42 23.35 5.29
C ALA A 32 5.61 22.40 5.04
N ALA A 33 5.55 21.21 5.61
CA ALA A 33 6.09 20.03 4.94
C ALA A 33 5.07 19.59 3.87
N TRP A 34 5.56 19.20 2.69
CA TRP A 34 4.83 18.83 1.47
C TRP A 34 3.35 18.40 1.65
N HIS A 35 2.46 19.03 0.88
CA HIS A 35 1.02 18.71 0.74
C HIS A 35 0.05 19.13 1.87
N GLY A 36 0.44 20.09 2.71
CA GLY A 36 -0.48 20.74 3.66
C GLY A 36 -0.64 20.02 5.00
N HIS A 37 0.23 19.06 5.30
CA HIS A 37 0.27 18.38 6.59
C HIS A 37 1.22 19.11 7.56
N THR A 38 0.89 19.10 8.85
CA THR A 38 1.84 19.52 9.89
C THR A 38 3.00 18.52 9.96
N LEU A 39 4.18 18.95 10.46
CA LEU A 39 5.34 18.06 10.61
C LEU A 39 5.00 16.82 11.46
N ALA A 40 4.21 17.02 12.52
CA ALA A 40 3.74 15.93 13.38
C ALA A 40 2.84 14.93 12.63
N GLU A 41 1.96 15.42 11.75
CA GLU A 41 1.11 14.55 10.91
C GLU A 41 1.94 13.76 9.89
N ALA A 42 2.94 14.39 9.26
CA ALA A 42 3.84 13.71 8.33
C ALA A 42 4.67 12.61 9.02
N PHE A 43 5.13 12.86 10.24
CA PHE A 43 5.84 11.84 11.04
C PHE A 43 4.89 10.71 11.49
N ALA A 44 3.67 11.03 11.89
CA ALA A 44 2.69 10.01 12.29
C ALA A 44 2.27 9.11 11.11
N GLU A 45 2.08 9.68 9.91
CA GLU A 45 1.86 8.91 8.68
C GLU A 45 3.07 8.02 8.36
N PHE A 46 4.29 8.53 8.48
CA PHE A 46 5.51 7.78 8.23
C PHE A 46 5.68 6.58 9.18
N PHE A 47 5.38 6.71 10.47
CA PHE A 47 5.52 5.62 11.43
C PHE A 47 4.37 4.61 11.42
N GLN A 48 3.17 5.01 10.97
CA GLN A 48 2.06 4.07 10.76
C GLN A 48 2.34 3.05 9.65
N SER A 49 3.34 3.30 8.79
CA SER A 49 3.83 2.33 7.78
C SER A 49 4.33 1.01 8.38
N HIS A 50 4.49 0.92 9.70
CA HIS A 50 4.92 -0.28 10.40
C HIS A 50 3.72 -0.96 11.06
N TYR A 51 3.43 -2.19 10.62
CA TYR A 51 2.29 -3.03 11.00
C TYR A 51 2.26 -3.38 12.50
N GLN A 52 1.93 -2.40 13.35
CA GLN A 52 1.52 -2.66 14.71
C GLN A 52 0.01 -2.54 14.81
N ARG A 53 -0.59 -3.42 15.61
CA ARG A 53 -2.01 -3.37 15.91
C ARG A 53 -2.28 -2.14 16.79
N MET A 54 -3.00 -1.17 16.23
CA MET A 54 -3.38 0.06 16.94
C MET A 54 -4.24 -0.23 18.16
N THR A 55 -4.05 0.53 19.23
CA THR A 55 -5.00 0.56 20.35
C THR A 55 -6.31 1.24 19.94
N PRO A 56 -7.42 1.04 20.68
CA PRO A 56 -8.68 1.74 20.40
C PRO A 56 -8.52 3.26 20.36
N GLU A 57 -7.67 3.83 21.22
CA GLU A 57 -7.40 5.26 21.29
C GLU A 57 -6.62 5.74 20.06
N GLU A 58 -5.56 5.02 19.68
CA GLU A 58 -4.78 5.33 18.47
C GLU A 58 -5.65 5.26 17.21
N LEU A 59 -6.55 4.29 17.14
CA LEU A 59 -7.48 4.13 16.03
C LEU A 59 -8.45 5.32 15.94
N GLN A 60 -8.98 5.80 17.06
CA GLN A 60 -9.85 6.96 17.10
C GLN A 60 -9.11 8.24 16.68
N ASP A 61 -7.86 8.41 17.13
CA ASP A 61 -7.01 9.53 16.73
C ASP A 61 -6.73 9.53 15.22
N VAL A 62 -6.50 8.34 14.65
CA VAL A 62 -6.33 8.17 13.20
C VAL A 62 -7.60 8.54 12.43
N ILE A 63 -8.77 8.09 12.89
CA ILE A 63 -10.07 8.43 12.29
C ILE A 63 -10.25 9.95 12.25
N HIS A 64 -10.07 10.63 13.39
CA HIS A 64 -10.19 12.09 13.45
C HIS A 64 -9.17 12.81 12.58
N ARG A 65 -7.94 12.30 12.50
CA ARG A 65 -6.92 12.85 11.60
C ARG A 65 -7.35 12.76 10.14
N ILE A 66 -7.93 11.63 9.71
CA ILE A 66 -8.43 11.43 8.34
C ILE A 66 -9.58 12.40 8.04
N GLU A 67 -10.56 12.52 8.94
CA GLU A 67 -11.70 13.43 8.77
C GLU A 67 -11.26 14.90 8.66
N ARG A 68 -10.33 15.34 9.52
CA ARG A 68 -9.74 16.68 9.44
C ARG A 68 -8.99 16.87 8.12
N GLY A 69 -8.20 15.88 7.70
CA GLY A 69 -7.45 15.92 6.45
C GLY A 69 -8.35 16.05 5.23
N ALA A 70 -9.47 15.33 5.18
CA ALA A 70 -10.45 15.43 4.10
C ALA A 70 -11.09 16.82 4.04
N LYS A 71 -11.46 17.39 5.20
CA LYS A 71 -12.00 18.75 5.28
C LYS A 71 -11.00 19.81 4.81
N GLN A 72 -9.74 19.68 5.20
CA GLN A 72 -8.68 20.63 4.82
C GLN A 72 -8.33 20.55 3.34
N ARG A 73 -8.18 19.34 2.79
CA ARG A 73 -7.72 19.14 1.40
C ARG A 73 -8.84 19.31 0.38
N TYR A 74 -10.05 18.86 0.69
CA TYR A 74 -11.15 18.78 -0.27
C TYR A 74 -12.37 19.62 0.12
N GLY A 75 -12.37 20.24 1.31
CA GLY A 75 -13.50 21.07 1.77
C GLY A 75 -14.75 20.28 2.15
N VAL A 76 -14.69 18.95 2.17
CA VAL A 76 -15.83 18.07 2.48
C VAL A 76 -15.76 17.60 3.93
N ASN A 77 -16.91 17.61 4.62
CA ASN A 77 -17.02 16.96 5.92
C ASN A 77 -17.40 15.49 5.68
N ILE A 78 -16.52 14.57 6.04
CA ILE A 78 -16.76 13.13 5.99
C ILE A 78 -16.92 12.59 7.42
N THR A 79 -17.62 11.48 7.55
CA THR A 79 -17.68 10.69 8.78
C THR A 79 -17.07 9.34 8.48
N CYS A 80 -16.07 8.96 9.26
CA CYS A 80 -15.37 7.69 9.10
C CYS A 80 -15.76 6.73 10.22
N GLU A 81 -16.16 5.51 9.84
CA GLU A 81 -16.48 4.44 10.79
C GLU A 81 -15.44 3.32 10.72
N HIS A 82 -15.20 2.67 11.87
CA HIS A 82 -14.42 1.44 11.96
C HIS A 82 -15.32 0.28 12.36
N SER A 83 -15.95 -0.34 11.37
CA SER A 83 -16.73 -1.55 11.56
C SER A 83 -15.80 -2.71 11.93
N LYS A 84 -15.99 -3.26 13.12
CA LYS A 84 -15.24 -4.45 13.57
C LYS A 84 -15.82 -5.71 12.93
N ALA A 85 -15.02 -6.78 12.89
CA ALA A 85 -15.54 -8.08 12.52
C ALA A 85 -16.65 -8.51 13.50
N GLU A 86 -17.73 -9.07 12.94
CA GLU A 86 -18.85 -9.59 13.72
C GLU A 86 -18.40 -10.74 14.64
N THR A 87 -18.96 -10.82 15.84
CA THR A 87 -18.54 -11.81 16.83
C THR A 87 -18.98 -13.20 16.39
N GLY A 88 -18.04 -14.15 16.33
CA GLY A 88 -18.31 -15.53 15.91
C GLY A 88 -18.39 -15.73 14.40
N VAL A 89 -18.00 -14.74 13.59
CA VAL A 89 -18.05 -14.83 12.12
C VAL A 89 -16.69 -15.15 11.49
N VAL A 90 -16.69 -16.29 10.79
CA VAL A 90 -15.75 -16.86 9.80
C VAL A 90 -15.75 -16.22 8.40
N PHE A 91 -14.84 -15.33 8.01
CA PHE A 91 -14.71 -14.98 6.57
C PHE A 91 -13.75 -15.93 5.84
N GLY A 92 -14.20 -16.44 4.69
CA GLY A 92 -13.38 -17.27 3.81
C GLY A 92 -13.83 -17.13 2.36
N TYR A 93 -12.94 -17.46 1.43
CA TYR A 93 -13.25 -17.50 0.00
C TYR A 93 -12.67 -18.76 -0.63
N ALA A 94 -13.28 -19.18 -1.75
CA ALA A 94 -12.79 -20.28 -2.57
C ALA A 94 -12.82 -19.88 -4.05
N LEU A 95 -11.73 -20.16 -4.76
CA LEU A 95 -11.62 -19.89 -6.19
C LEU A 95 -11.70 -21.19 -6.97
N ASN A 96 -12.61 -21.27 -7.94
CA ASN A 96 -12.68 -22.41 -8.83
C ASN A 96 -11.64 -22.26 -9.96
N ILE A 97 -10.47 -22.88 -9.75
CA ILE A 97 -9.33 -22.80 -10.67
C ILE A 97 -9.66 -23.36 -12.06
N SER A 98 -10.55 -24.36 -12.17
CA SER A 98 -10.95 -24.92 -13.46
C SER A 98 -11.69 -23.93 -14.38
N LYS A 99 -12.31 -22.91 -13.77
CA LYS A 99 -13.05 -21.86 -14.47
C LYS A 99 -12.18 -20.64 -14.78
N CYS A 100 -11.04 -20.48 -14.12
CA CYS A 100 -10.12 -19.38 -14.41
C CYS A 100 -9.53 -19.55 -15.82
N LYS A 101 -9.70 -18.53 -16.66
CA LYS A 101 -9.19 -18.51 -18.05
C LYS A 101 -8.09 -17.48 -18.28
N GLY A 102 -7.61 -16.81 -17.23
CA GLY A 102 -6.47 -15.89 -17.32
C GLY A 102 -6.80 -14.46 -17.76
N TYR A 103 -8.08 -14.06 -17.81
CA TYR A 103 -8.49 -12.71 -18.28
C TYR A 103 -7.98 -11.55 -17.39
N ARG A 104 -7.63 -11.83 -16.13
CA ARG A 104 -7.17 -10.86 -15.12
C ARG A 104 -8.17 -9.76 -14.75
N ASP A 105 -9.45 -9.91 -15.08
CA ASP A 105 -10.51 -8.99 -14.62
C ASP A 105 -10.55 -8.85 -13.09
N CYS A 106 -10.27 -9.94 -12.36
CA CYS A 106 -10.14 -9.90 -10.90
C CYS A 106 -9.00 -9.00 -10.41
N VAL A 107 -7.88 -8.92 -11.15
CA VAL A 107 -6.75 -8.04 -10.84
C VAL A 107 -7.16 -6.59 -11.09
N HIS A 108 -7.77 -6.30 -12.24
CA HIS A 108 -8.21 -4.95 -12.58
C HIS A 108 -9.28 -4.42 -11.62
N ALA A 109 -10.26 -5.26 -11.27
CA ALA A 109 -11.28 -4.91 -10.30
C ALA A 109 -10.67 -4.62 -8.92
N CYS A 110 -9.71 -5.46 -8.46
CA CYS A 110 -9.03 -5.24 -7.18
C CYS A 110 -8.23 -3.92 -7.16
N VAL A 111 -7.50 -3.61 -8.24
CA VAL A 111 -6.77 -2.35 -8.38
C VAL A 111 -7.70 -1.14 -8.31
N ALA A 112 -8.83 -1.19 -9.04
CA ALA A 112 -9.81 -0.12 -9.05
C ALA A 112 -10.47 0.07 -7.68
N GLU A 113 -10.93 -1.03 -7.05
CA GLU A 113 -11.62 -1.00 -5.75
C GLU A 113 -10.72 -0.47 -4.63
N ASN A 114 -9.44 -0.86 -4.63
CA ASN A 114 -8.51 -0.51 -3.55
C ASN A 114 -7.70 0.76 -3.86
N ASN A 115 -8.02 1.48 -4.95
CA ASN A 115 -7.31 2.68 -5.39
C ASN A 115 -5.78 2.48 -5.47
N LEU A 116 -5.34 1.33 -5.99
CA LEU A 116 -3.92 0.98 -6.04
C LEU A 116 -3.19 1.77 -7.12
N GLY A 117 -1.90 2.04 -6.87
CA GLY A 117 -1.00 2.58 -7.88
C GLY A 117 -0.82 1.62 -9.06
N SER A 118 -0.44 2.15 -10.22
CA SER A 118 -0.27 1.36 -11.46
C SER A 118 0.79 0.25 -11.36
N ASP A 119 1.70 0.36 -10.39
CA ASP A 119 2.77 -0.58 -10.10
C ASP A 119 2.38 -1.65 -9.06
N THR A 120 1.21 -1.52 -8.43
CA THR A 120 0.81 -2.32 -7.28
C THR A 120 -0.38 -3.21 -7.62
N GLN A 121 -0.23 -4.51 -7.37
CA GLN A 121 -1.29 -5.51 -7.58
C GLN A 121 -1.30 -6.48 -6.39
N TYR A 122 -2.43 -6.55 -5.67
CA TYR A 122 -2.60 -7.51 -4.58
C TYR A 122 -2.93 -8.93 -5.07
N ILE A 123 -3.45 -9.05 -6.29
CA ILE A 123 -3.75 -10.33 -6.93
C ILE A 123 -2.84 -10.49 -8.14
N ARG A 124 -2.21 -11.66 -8.28
CA ARG A 124 -1.43 -12.05 -9.46
C ARG A 124 -2.05 -13.29 -10.07
N VAL A 125 -2.07 -13.37 -11.41
CA VAL A 125 -2.53 -14.58 -12.12
C VAL A 125 -1.35 -15.17 -12.85
N LEU A 126 -1.09 -16.46 -12.61
CA LEU A 126 -0.04 -17.23 -13.26
C LEU A 126 -0.62 -18.06 -14.39
N GLU A 127 0.04 -18.07 -15.55
CA GLU A 127 -0.18 -19.07 -16.61
C GLU A 127 0.68 -20.29 -16.30
N MET A 128 0.03 -21.41 -16.03
CA MET A 128 0.66 -22.65 -15.58
C MET A 128 0.55 -23.73 -16.66
N PRO A 129 1.60 -24.50 -16.96
CA PRO A 129 1.50 -25.64 -17.85
C PRO A 129 0.66 -26.75 -17.21
N HIS A 130 -0.18 -27.43 -17.98
CA HIS A 130 -0.91 -28.60 -17.47
C HIS A 130 0.06 -29.71 -17.04
N GLY A 131 -0.25 -30.35 -15.91
CA GLY A 131 0.55 -31.44 -15.35
C GLY A 131 1.64 -30.98 -14.38
N SER A 132 1.89 -29.67 -14.26
CA SER A 132 2.73 -29.12 -13.20
C SER A 132 1.90 -28.39 -12.16
N ALA A 133 2.25 -28.56 -10.89
CA ALA A 133 1.76 -27.74 -9.77
C ALA A 133 2.87 -26.86 -9.16
N HIS A 134 4.05 -26.89 -9.78
CA HIS A 134 5.24 -26.15 -9.38
C HIS A 134 5.08 -24.68 -9.77
N LEU A 135 5.08 -23.78 -8.78
CA LEU A 135 4.83 -22.36 -9.01
C LEU A 135 5.95 -21.70 -9.84
N GLU A 136 7.16 -22.26 -9.76
CA GLU A 136 8.32 -21.86 -10.54
C GLU A 136 8.14 -22.03 -12.06
N ASP A 137 7.26 -22.95 -12.48
CA ASP A 137 6.90 -23.13 -13.89
C ASP A 137 5.88 -22.10 -14.38
N GLY A 138 5.31 -21.30 -13.46
CA GLY A 138 4.28 -20.31 -13.75
C GLY A 138 4.84 -19.07 -14.43
N ASN A 139 4.18 -18.65 -15.52
CA ASN A 139 4.49 -17.37 -16.16
C ASN A 139 3.59 -16.26 -15.61
N HIS A 140 4.19 -15.19 -15.09
CA HIS A 140 3.48 -14.02 -14.57
C HIS A 140 3.15 -13.00 -15.66
N TYR A 141 3.97 -12.96 -16.71
CA TYR A 141 4.00 -11.92 -17.74
C TYR A 141 3.38 -12.38 -19.06
N PHE A 142 2.53 -13.42 -19.02
CA PHE A 142 1.84 -13.88 -20.23
C PHE A 142 0.98 -12.76 -20.83
N SER A 143 0.99 -12.67 -22.15
CA SER A 143 0.23 -11.73 -22.96
C SER A 143 -0.43 -12.46 -24.14
N GLY A 144 -1.29 -11.75 -24.86
CA GLY A 144 -2.06 -12.29 -25.98
C GLY A 144 -3.37 -12.95 -25.55
N THR A 145 -3.97 -13.70 -26.47
CA THR A 145 -5.27 -14.35 -26.26
C THR A 145 -5.16 -15.51 -25.27
N VAL A 146 -6.08 -15.54 -24.32
CA VAL A 146 -6.24 -16.60 -23.32
C VAL A 146 -7.66 -17.19 -23.42
N PRO A 147 -7.87 -18.47 -23.05
CA PRO A 147 -6.89 -19.42 -22.53
C PRO A 147 -5.98 -20.02 -23.62
N LYS A 148 -4.70 -20.22 -23.31
CA LYS A 148 -3.78 -20.93 -24.20
C LYS A 148 -3.96 -22.45 -24.10
N PRO A 149 -3.81 -23.20 -25.21
CA PRO A 149 -3.81 -24.66 -25.17
C PRO A 149 -2.74 -25.20 -24.20
N LYS A 150 -3.06 -26.29 -23.52
CA LYS A 150 -2.17 -26.97 -22.56
C LYS A 150 -1.76 -26.15 -21.32
N HIS A 151 -2.50 -25.08 -21.00
CA HIS A 151 -2.26 -24.25 -19.83
C HIS A 151 -3.53 -24.11 -18.98
N TYR A 152 -3.33 -23.94 -17.67
CA TYR A 152 -4.36 -23.46 -16.74
C TYR A 152 -3.90 -22.16 -16.08
N TYR A 153 -4.82 -21.47 -15.40
CA TYR A 153 -4.53 -20.17 -14.80
C TYR A 153 -4.78 -20.20 -13.30
N LEU A 154 -3.79 -19.73 -12.54
CA LEU A 154 -3.79 -19.76 -11.08
C LEU A 154 -3.71 -18.34 -10.51
N PRO A 155 -4.82 -17.76 -10.02
CA PRO A 155 -4.80 -16.56 -9.22
C PRO A 155 -4.18 -16.83 -7.84
N ILE A 156 -3.25 -15.97 -7.43
CA ILE A 156 -2.57 -15.99 -6.14
C ILE A 156 -2.68 -14.58 -5.52
N GLN A 157 -3.04 -14.55 -4.24
CA GLN A 157 -3.21 -13.35 -3.43
C GLN A 157 -2.94 -13.69 -1.95
N CYS A 158 -3.07 -12.70 -1.05
CA CYS A 158 -3.04 -12.97 0.39
C CYS A 158 -4.13 -13.99 0.77
N MET A 159 -3.73 -15.10 1.38
CA MET A 159 -4.64 -16.21 1.72
C MET A 159 -5.31 -16.04 3.09
N HIS A 160 -4.98 -14.97 3.82
CA HIS A 160 -5.48 -14.71 5.18
C HIS A 160 -5.33 -15.94 6.09
N CYS A 161 -4.10 -16.48 6.14
CA CYS A 161 -3.77 -17.67 6.92
C CYS A 161 -4.18 -17.50 8.39
N GLU A 162 -4.71 -18.57 9.00
CA GLU A 162 -5.09 -18.58 10.43
C GLU A 162 -3.89 -18.40 11.36
N ASN A 163 -2.74 -18.97 10.99
CA ASN A 163 -1.46 -18.77 11.67
C ASN A 163 -0.44 -18.15 10.70
N PRO A 164 -0.53 -16.84 10.42
CA PRO A 164 0.28 -16.19 9.39
C PRO A 164 1.69 -15.89 9.92
N PRO A 165 2.76 -16.27 9.18
CA PRO A 165 4.13 -15.96 9.58
C PRO A 165 4.53 -14.50 9.33
N CYS A 166 3.67 -13.71 8.68
CA CYS A 166 3.95 -12.35 8.23
C CYS A 166 3.52 -11.24 9.21
N VAL A 167 3.00 -11.59 10.39
CA VAL A 167 2.59 -10.66 11.46
C VAL A 167 3.24 -11.00 12.78
#